data_AF-A0A1E7Z083-F1
#
_entry.id   AF-A0A1E7Z083-F1
#
_cell.length_a   1.000
_cell.length_b   1.000
_cell.length_c   1.000
_cell.angle_alpha   90.00
_cell.angle_beta   90.00
_cell.angle_gamma   90.00
#
_symmetry.space_group_name_H-M   'P 1'
#
loop_
_entity.id
_entity.type
_entity.pdbx_description
1 polymer ?
#
loop_
_entity_poly.entity_id
_entity_poly.type
_entity_poly.pdbx_seq_one_letter_code
_entity_poly.pdbx_strand_id
1 'polypeptide(L)'
;MREAGAEYNPTIAETARVLQAIGEADCDIMYRYGIGQDFVSGELRQIVAERAPRQIAIPENELRLLLPLIERGMSHVDDISGEACAAVETLQLVLGSPSA
;
A
#
# COMPACT_ATOMS: atom_id res chain seq x y z
N MET A 1 -13.04 11.24 -13.12
CA MET A 1 -13.41 10.51 -11.88
C MET A 1 -12.28 9.55 -11.56
N ARG A 2 -11.65 9.65 -10.38
CA ARG A 2 -10.93 8.50 -9.81
C ARG A 2 -12.00 7.56 -9.27
N GLU A 3 -11.94 6.29 -9.61
CA GLU A 3 -12.85 5.29 -9.03
C GLU A 3 -12.65 5.26 -7.52
N ALA A 4 -13.73 5.49 -6.76
CA ALA A 4 -13.68 5.46 -5.30
C ALA A 4 -13.21 4.07 -4.85
N GLY A 5 -12.09 4.01 -4.13
CA GLY A 5 -11.51 2.78 -3.62
C GLY A 5 -10.40 2.16 -4.48
N ALA A 6 -10.05 2.78 -5.61
CA ALA A 6 -8.82 2.44 -6.34
C ALA A 6 -7.57 2.60 -5.46
N GLU A 7 -7.60 3.52 -4.50
CA GLU A 7 -6.52 3.68 -3.51
C GLU A 7 -6.33 2.48 -2.58
N TYR A 8 -7.37 1.66 -2.38
CA TYR A 8 -7.31 0.47 -1.52
C TYR A 8 -6.97 -0.80 -2.30
N ASN A 9 -7.20 -0.80 -3.62
CA ASN A 9 -6.99 -1.94 -4.52
C ASN A 9 -7.47 -3.27 -3.89
N PRO A 10 -8.78 -3.41 -3.56
CA PRO A 10 -9.31 -4.57 -2.87
C PRO A 10 -9.20 -5.84 -3.73
N THR A 11 -8.81 -6.94 -3.10
CA THR A 11 -8.94 -8.27 -3.68
C THR A 11 -10.40 -8.70 -3.70
N ILE A 12 -10.72 -9.72 -4.50
CA ILE A 12 -12.09 -10.28 -4.58
C ILE A 12 -12.60 -10.70 -3.19
N ALA A 13 -11.73 -11.28 -2.35
CA ALA A 13 -12.09 -11.71 -1.01
C ALA A 13 -12.44 -10.53 -0.09
N GLU A 14 -11.75 -9.40 -0.24
CA GLU A 14 -11.98 -8.22 0.59
C GLU A 14 -13.23 -7.46 0.13
N THR A 15 -13.48 -7.42 -1.18
CA THR A 15 -14.76 -6.96 -1.71
C THR A 15 -15.90 -7.82 -1.16
N ALA A 16 -15.73 -9.14 -1.06
CA ALA A 16 -16.73 -10.02 -0.45
C ALA A 16 -16.92 -9.73 1.05
N ARG A 17 -15.86 -9.44 1.81
CA ARG A 17 -15.95 -9.03 3.22
C ARG A 17 -16.72 -7.71 3.38
N VAL A 18 -16.48 -6.73 2.51
CA VAL A 18 -17.25 -5.47 2.52
C VAL A 18 -18.72 -5.71 2.19
N LEU A 19 -19.02 -6.54 1.19
CA LEU A 19 -20.41 -6.89 0.85
C LEU A 19 -21.10 -7.65 1.98
N GLN A 20 -20.37 -8.49 2.72
CA GLN A 20 -20.87 -9.14 3.92
C GLN A 20 -21.15 -8.12 5.03
N ALA A 21 -20.22 -7.19 5.30
CA ALA A 21 -20.42 -6.12 6.28
C ALA A 21 -21.63 -5.23 5.94
N ILE A 22 -21.87 -4.99 4.65
CA ILE A 22 -23.08 -4.31 4.15
C ILE A 22 -24.35 -5.11 4.48
N GLY A 23 -24.32 -6.43 4.26
CA GLY A 23 -25.47 -7.32 4.54
C GLY A 23 -25.73 -7.54 6.03
N GLU A 24 -24.70 -7.41 6.86
CA GLU A 24 -24.75 -7.53 8.33
C GLU A 24 -24.96 -6.19 9.05
N ALA A 25 -25.00 -5.08 8.31
CA ALA A 25 -25.20 -3.76 8.89
C ALA A 25 -26.60 -3.65 9.52
N ASP A 26 -26.64 -3.37 10.82
CA ASP A 26 -27.88 -3.15 11.55
C ASP A 26 -28.69 -2.00 10.93
N CYS A 27 -30.02 -2.12 11.03
CA CYS A 27 -30.95 -1.11 10.54
C CYS A 27 -30.66 0.29 11.12
N ASP A 28 -30.10 0.40 12.33
CA ASP A 28 -29.68 1.65 12.95
C ASP A 28 -28.52 2.34 12.20
N ILE A 29 -27.57 1.57 11.64
CA ILE A 29 -26.46 2.09 10.81
C ILE A 29 -27.00 2.52 9.45
N MET A 30 -27.89 1.73 8.85
CA MET A 30 -28.59 2.10 7.62
C MET A 30 -29.34 3.43 7.76
N TYR A 31 -30.04 3.64 8.88
CA TYR A 31 -30.84 4.84 9.10
C TYR A 31 -30.02 6.07 9.51
N ARG A 32 -28.89 5.93 10.24
CA ARG A 32 -28.05 7.08 10.64
C ARG A 32 -27.07 7.54 9.57
N TYR A 33 -26.43 6.61 8.87
CA TYR A 33 -25.28 6.92 8.01
C TYR A 33 -25.52 6.54 6.56
N GLY A 34 -26.49 5.67 6.28
CA GLY A 34 -26.69 5.08 4.97
C GLY A 34 -25.55 4.11 4.62
N ILE A 35 -25.85 3.11 3.79
CA ILE A 35 -24.81 2.30 3.17
C ILE A 35 -24.32 3.06 1.93
N GLY A 36 -23.43 4.02 2.18
CA GLY A 36 -22.84 4.89 1.17
C GLY A 36 -21.33 4.69 1.02
N GLN A 37 -20.70 5.58 0.25
CA GLN A 37 -19.27 5.56 -0.02
C GLN A 37 -18.42 5.63 1.26
N ASP A 38 -18.86 6.35 2.29
CA ASP A 38 -18.13 6.51 3.55
C ASP A 38 -18.06 5.21 4.36
N PHE A 39 -19.16 4.43 4.38
CA PHE A 39 -19.20 3.11 5.01
C PHE A 39 -18.22 2.15 4.32
N VAL A 40 -18.32 2.05 2.99
CA VAL A 40 -17.43 1.20 2.18
C VAL A 40 -15.97 1.60 2.34
N SER A 41 -15.67 2.90 2.36
CA SER A 41 -14.30 3.41 2.56
C SER A 41 -13.78 3.13 3.98
N GLY A 42 -14.66 3.17 4.99
CA GLY A 42 -14.33 2.80 6.36
C GLY A 42 -13.95 1.33 6.50
N GLU A 43 -14.76 0.43 5.96
CA GLU A 43 -14.51 -1.02 5.95
C GLU A 43 -13.22 -1.35 5.19
N LEU A 44 -13.03 -0.77 4.00
CA LEU A 44 -11.81 -0.96 3.21
C LEU A 44 -10.55 -0.48 3.94
N ARG A 45 -10.64 0.63 4.70
CA ARG A 45 -9.53 1.13 5.49
C ARG A 45 -9.14 0.16 6.60
N GLN A 46 -10.11 -0.42 7.30
CA GLN A 46 -9.85 -1.42 8.34
C GLN A 46 -9.21 -2.68 7.74
N ILE A 47 -9.76 -3.18 6.63
CA ILE A 47 -9.22 -4.33 5.92
C ILE A 47 -7.78 -4.07 5.47
N VAL A 48 -7.49 -2.90 4.92
CA VAL A 48 -6.13 -2.54 4.49
C VAL A 48 -5.17 -2.43 5.68
N ALA A 49 -5.62 -1.96 6.84
CA ALA A 49 -4.81 -1.91 8.05
C ALA A 49 -4.47 -3.32 8.59
N GLU A 50 -5.33 -4.31 8.36
CA GLU A 50 -5.08 -5.71 8.72
C GLU A 50 -4.18 -6.46 7.73
N ARG A 51 -3.96 -5.92 6.52
CA ARG A 51 -3.15 -6.59 5.52
C ARG A 51 -1.71 -6.74 6.01
N ALA A 52 -1.17 -7.94 5.80
CA ALA A 52 0.26 -8.12 5.88
C ALA A 52 0.96 -7.13 4.93
N PRO A 53 2.11 -6.54 5.32
CA PRO A 53 2.88 -5.68 4.45
C PRO A 53 3.09 -6.35 3.10
N ARG A 54 2.79 -5.63 2.02
CA ARG A 54 2.95 -6.16 0.67
C ARG A 54 4.42 -6.52 0.45
N GLN A 55 4.70 -7.79 0.28
CA GLN A 55 6.04 -8.25 -0.09
C GLN A 55 6.22 -8.12 -1.60
N ILE A 56 7.26 -7.39 -2.01
CA ILE A 56 7.67 -7.28 -3.40
C ILE A 56 9.05 -7.95 -3.50
N ALA A 57 9.12 -9.08 -4.21
CA ALA A 57 10.38 -9.73 -4.50
C ALA A 57 10.98 -9.10 -5.76
N ILE A 58 12.19 -8.56 -5.64
CA ILE A 58 12.96 -8.02 -6.76
C ILE A 58 14.25 -8.84 -6.87
N PRO A 59 14.54 -9.48 -8.01
CA PRO A 59 15.81 -10.16 -8.24
C PRO A 59 16.99 -9.20 -8.05
N GLU A 60 18.11 -9.68 -7.51
CA GLU A 60 19.30 -8.87 -7.23
C GLU A 60 19.78 -8.06 -8.45
N ASN A 61 19.78 -8.68 -9.64
CA ASN A 61 20.18 -8.02 -10.88
C ASN A 61 19.24 -6.88 -11.27
N GLU A 62 17.93 -7.05 -11.07
CA GLU A 62 16.95 -5.99 -11.34
C GLU A 62 17.06 -4.88 -10.30
N LEU A 63 17.27 -5.22 -9.03
CA LEU A 63 17.46 -4.25 -7.96
C LEU A 63 18.72 -3.38 -8.20
N ARG A 64 19.82 -3.98 -8.69
CA ARG A 64 21.03 -3.25 -9.10
C ARG A 64 20.77 -2.25 -10.22
N LEU A 65 19.88 -2.56 -11.16
CA LEU A 65 19.49 -1.65 -12.24
C LEU A 65 18.56 -0.53 -11.75
N LEU A 66 17.69 -0.83 -10.78
CA LEU A 66 16.71 0.11 -10.25
C LEU A 66 17.32 1.12 -9.28
N LEU A 67 18.32 0.74 -8.48
CA LEU A 67 18.91 1.62 -7.46
C LEU A 67 19.38 2.99 -7.98
N PRO A 68 20.17 3.07 -9.08
CA PRO A 68 20.58 4.36 -9.64
C PRO A 68 19.40 5.22 -10.11
N LEU A 69 18.31 4.59 -10.56
CA LEU A 69 17.10 5.30 -10.99
C LEU A 69 16.33 5.84 -9.77
N ILE A 70 16.29 5.07 -8.68
CA ILE A 70 15.68 5.48 -7.41
C ILE A 70 16.44 6.67 -6.83
N GLU A 71 17.77 6.61 -6.76
CA GLU A 71 18.62 7.73 -6.31
C GLU A 71 18.39 8.99 -7.12
N ARG A 72 18.36 8.85 -8.45
CA ARG A 72 18.10 9.98 -9.34
C ARG A 72 16.69 10.52 -9.16
N GLY A 73 15.68 9.68 -8.95
CA GLY A 73 14.32 10.14 -8.66
C GLY A 73 14.25 10.89 -7.34
N MET A 74 14.91 10.35 -6.31
CA MET A 74 15.05 10.95 -4.99
C MET A 74 15.70 12.33 -5.07
N SER A 75 16.79 12.51 -5.81
CA SER A 75 17.48 13.81 -5.92
C SER A 75 16.63 14.95 -6.53
N HIS A 76 15.45 14.65 -7.08
CA HIS A 76 14.51 15.64 -7.62
C HIS A 76 13.37 15.97 -6.64
N VAL A 77 13.38 15.39 -5.45
CA VAL A 77 12.38 15.61 -4.41
C VAL A 77 13.04 16.39 -3.27
N ASP A 78 12.51 17.59 -2.98
CA ASP A 78 13.05 18.46 -1.93
C ASP A 78 12.79 17.92 -0.51
N ASP A 79 11.77 17.07 -0.32
CA ASP A 79 11.36 16.49 0.97
C ASP A 79 11.72 14.99 1.09
N ILE A 80 13.02 14.76 0.92
CA ILE A 80 13.83 13.65 1.42
C ILE A 80 13.50 13.10 2.81
N SER A 81 12.64 12.10 3.01
CA SER A 81 12.64 11.43 4.31
C SER A 81 14.01 10.79 4.56
N GLY A 82 14.58 11.03 5.75
CA GLY A 82 15.87 10.44 6.14
C GLY A 82 15.85 8.91 6.13
N GLU A 83 14.68 8.32 6.35
CA GLU A 83 14.43 6.88 6.25
C GLU A 83 14.62 6.35 4.82
N ALA A 84 14.16 7.10 3.80
CA ALA A 84 14.34 6.71 2.41
C ALA A 84 15.82 6.77 1.99
N CYS A 85 16.56 7.79 2.44
CA CYS A 85 18.01 7.88 2.21
C CYS A 85 18.74 6.70 2.87
N ALA A 86 18.47 6.44 4.15
CA ALA A 86 19.09 5.33 4.89
C ALA A 86 18.77 3.96 4.26
N ALA A 87 17.56 3.78 3.71
CA ALA A 87 17.18 2.56 3.01
C ALA A 87 18.02 2.35 1.73
N VAL A 88 18.21 3.39 0.92
CA VAL A 88 19.03 3.29 -0.30
C VAL A 88 20.50 3.01 0.02
N GLU A 89 21.07 3.71 0.99
CA GLU A 89 22.45 3.49 1.45
C GLU A 89 22.64 2.05 1.94
N THR A 90 21.68 1.52 2.70
CA THR A 90 21.71 0.14 3.18
C THR A 90 21.65 -0.86 2.03
N LEU A 91 20.78 -0.64 1.04
CA LEU A 91 20.67 -1.51 -0.13
C LEU A 91 21.96 -1.51 -0.97
N GLN A 92 22.61 -0.36 -1.11
CA GLN A 92 23.90 -0.25 -1.80
C GLN A 92 25.02 -1.01 -1.07
N LEU A 93 25.08 -0.88 0.26
CA LEU A 93 26.05 -1.60 1.08
C LEU A 93 25.89 -3.12 0.95
N VAL A 94 24.64 -3.61 1.00
CA VAL A 94 24.33 -5.04 0.87
C VAL A 94 24.70 -5.57 -0.51
N LEU A 95 24.42 -4.82 -1.58
CA LEU A 95 24.67 -5.27 -2.96
C LEU A 95 26.12 -5.07 -3.43
N GLY A 96 26.85 -4.16 -2.78
CA GLY A 96 28.29 -3.91 -3.01
C GLY A 96 29.20 -4.86 -2.24
N SER A 97 28.67 -5.53 -1.21
CA SER A 97 29.37 -6.60 -0.52
C SER A 97 29.30 -7.88 -1.37
N PRO A 98 30.42 -8.61 -1.60
CA PRO A 98 30.36 -9.88 -2.29
C PRO A 98 29.45 -10.83 -1.51
N SER A 99 28.46 -11.40 -2.20
CA SER A 99 27.57 -12.43 -1.62
C SER A 99 28.44 -13.61 -1.17
N ALA A 100 28.29 -14.00 0.11
CA ALA A 100 29.08 -15.05 0.76
C ALA A 100 28.83 -16.44 0.16
#